data_AF-A0A2E4MRZ0-F1
#
_entry.id   AF-A0A2E4MRZ0-F1
#
_cell.length_a   1.000
_cell.length_b   1.000
_cell.length_c   1.000
_cell.angle_alpha   90.00
_cell.angle_beta   90.00
_cell.angle_gamma   90.00
#
_symmetry.space_group_name_H-M   'P 1'
#
loop_
_entity.id
_entity.type
_entity.pdbx_description
1 polymer ?
#
loop_
_entity_poly.entity_id
_entity_poly.type
_entity_poly.pdbx_seq_one_letter_code
_entity_poly.pdbx_strand_id
1 'polypeptide(L)'
;MYTPENTVGQAVAGRFRTDLQSKGKLLSAAQRCLDDECCYRFFDMLASISELPDDERHSYLDEITSTGDYDNYEMAALRRLLLEGGATAFKHLVDVVRDIRINQEIDQLIAA
;
A
#
# COMPACT_ATOMS: atom_id res chain seq x y z
N MET A 1 -15.89 40.80 -16.75
CA MET A 1 -16.57 39.83 -15.85
C MET A 1 -15.75 38.55 -15.86
N TYR A 2 -14.98 38.30 -14.79
CA TYR A 2 -14.24 37.05 -14.60
C TYR A 2 -15.13 36.16 -13.74
N THR A 3 -15.68 35.08 -14.31
CA THR A 3 -16.50 34.10 -13.59
C THR A 3 -15.57 33.15 -12.82
N PRO A 4 -15.59 33.14 -11.48
CA PRO A 4 -14.72 32.28 -10.67
C PRO A 4 -15.25 30.85 -10.49
N GLU A 5 -16.36 30.49 -11.15
CA GLU A 5 -17.13 29.27 -10.83
C GLU A 5 -16.60 27.97 -11.47
N ASN A 6 -15.72 28.03 -12.47
CA ASN A 6 -15.24 26.82 -13.17
C ASN A 6 -13.97 26.20 -12.54
N THR A 7 -13.28 26.93 -11.66
CA THR A 7 -12.01 26.48 -11.09
C THR A 7 -12.22 25.43 -10.00
N VAL A 8 -13.31 25.54 -9.22
CA VAL A 8 -13.62 24.63 -8.12
C VAL A 8 -14.06 23.26 -8.65
N GLY A 9 -14.92 23.21 -9.67
CA GLY A 9 -15.38 21.96 -10.28
C GLY A 9 -14.25 21.15 -10.92
N GLN A 10 -13.31 21.83 -11.60
CA GLN A 10 -12.14 21.19 -12.19
C GLN A 10 -11.13 20.68 -11.13
N ALA A 11 -10.92 21.45 -10.06
CA ALA A 11 -10.05 21.02 -8.96
C ALA A 11 -10.61 19.80 -8.22
N VAL A 12 -11.93 19.77 -7.98
CA VAL A 12 -12.62 18.66 -7.33
C VAL A 12 -12.58 17.41 -8.22
N ALA A 13 -12.87 17.52 -9.51
CA ALA A 13 -12.78 16.41 -10.46
C ALA A 13 -11.35 15.86 -10.61
N GLY A 14 -10.34 16.75 -10.60
CA GLY A 14 -8.92 16.36 -10.59
C GLY A 14 -8.54 15.56 -9.35
N ARG A 15 -9.01 15.99 -8.17
CA ARG A 15 -8.80 15.28 -6.90
C ARG A 15 -9.46 13.90 -6.90
N PHE A 16 -10.73 13.81 -7.31
CA PHE A 16 -11.43 12.52 -7.40
C PHE A 16 -10.75 11.53 -8.37
N ARG A 17 -10.25 12.02 -9.51
CA ARG A 17 -9.53 11.15 -10.46
C ARG A 17 -8.22 10.64 -9.87
N THR A 18 -7.49 11.50 -9.16
CA THR A 18 -6.24 11.15 -8.49
C THR A 18 -6.47 10.14 -7.36
N ASP A 19 -7.54 10.34 -6.59
CA ASP A 19 -7.96 9.42 -5.52
C ASP A 19 -8.36 8.06 -6.09
N LEU A 20 -9.12 8.03 -7.19
CA LEU A 20 -9.54 6.78 -7.83
C LEU A 20 -8.36 6.00 -8.42
N GLN A 21 -7.42 6.68 -9.08
CA GLN A 21 -6.20 6.05 -9.60
C GLN A 21 -5.33 5.49 -8.46
N SER A 22 -5.23 6.22 -7.35
CA SER A 22 -4.49 5.77 -6.17
C SER A 22 -5.13 4.52 -5.54
N LYS A 23 -6.46 4.49 -5.46
CA LYS A 23 -7.23 3.30 -5.01
C LYS A 23 -7.08 2.11 -5.96
N GLY A 24 -7.10 2.34 -7.28
CA GLY A 24 -6.90 1.28 -8.27
C GLY A 24 -5.51 0.63 -8.19
N LYS A 25 -4.46 1.44 -7.95
CA LYS A 25 -3.10 0.94 -7.71
C LYS A 25 -3.00 0.13 -6.42
N LEU A 26 -3.62 0.61 -5.34
CA LEU A 26 -3.68 -0.09 -4.06
C LEU A 26 -4.38 -1.44 -4.20
N LEU A 27 -5.53 -1.47 -4.89
CA LEU A 27 -6.28 -2.70 -5.14
C LEU A 27 -5.48 -3.69 -5.99
N SER A 28 -4.76 -3.19 -7.01
CA SER A 28 -3.88 -4.03 -7.85
C SER A 28 -2.73 -4.61 -7.04
N ALA A 29 -2.12 -3.83 -6.14
CA ALA A 29 -1.08 -4.32 -5.25
C ALA A 29 -1.62 -5.37 -4.26
N ALA A 30 -2.80 -5.13 -3.68
CA ALA A 30 -3.45 -6.08 -2.78
C ALA A 30 -3.79 -7.39 -3.51
N GLN A 31 -4.33 -7.30 -4.73
CA GLN A 31 -4.62 -8.47 -5.56
C GLN A 31 -3.35 -9.29 -5.83
N ARG A 32 -2.23 -8.65 -6.16
CA ARG A 32 -0.93 -9.34 -6.34
C ARG A 32 -0.47 -10.04 -5.06
N CYS A 33 -0.69 -9.45 -3.89
CA CYS A 33 -0.36 -10.10 -2.62
C CYS A 33 -1.26 -11.32 -2.32
N LEU A 34 -2.50 -11.33 -2.81
CA LEU A 34 -3.39 -12.48 -2.68
C LEU A 34 -3.03 -13.62 -3.64
N ASP A 35 -2.44 -13.29 -4.78
CA ASP A 35 -2.11 -14.26 -5.84
C ASP A 35 -0.66 -14.77 -5.76
N ASP A 36 0.24 -14.03 -5.13
CA ASP A 36 1.68 -14.34 -5.03
C ASP A 36 2.19 -14.22 -3.58
N GLU A 37 2.64 -15.34 -3.03
CA GLU A 37 3.19 -15.43 -1.67
C GLU A 37 4.46 -14.58 -1.49
N CYS A 38 5.29 -14.41 -2.52
CA CYS A 38 6.48 -13.58 -2.43
C CYS A 38 6.11 -12.10 -2.22
N CYS A 39 5.08 -11.62 -2.93
CA CYS A 39 4.53 -10.28 -2.74
C CYS A 39 3.97 -10.10 -1.32
N TYR A 40 3.24 -11.10 -0.81
CA TYR A 40 2.73 -11.09 0.55
C TYR A 40 3.85 -10.99 1.60
N ARG A 41 4.88 -11.85 1.49
CA ARG A 41 6.03 -11.86 2.41
C ARG A 41 6.82 -10.56 2.38
N PHE A 42 6.93 -9.93 1.21
CA PHE A 42 7.56 -8.62 1.09
C PHE A 42 6.83 -7.56 1.92
N PHE A 43 5.51 -7.46 1.80
CA PHE A 43 4.74 -6.50 2.60
C PHE A 43 4.65 -6.86 4.08
N ASP A 44 4.69 -8.15 4.43
CA ASP A 44 4.81 -8.63 5.81
C ASP A 44 6.13 -8.19 6.47
N MET A 45 7.23 -8.32 5.73
CA MET A 45 8.54 -7.81 6.15
C MET A 45 8.51 -6.29 6.33
N LEU A 46 7.97 -5.53 5.36
CA LEU A 46 7.85 -4.08 5.49
C LEU A 46 6.98 -3.66 6.68
N ALA A 47 5.89 -4.38 6.95
CA ALA A 47 5.03 -4.12 8.11
C ALA A 47 5.80 -4.35 9.42
N SER A 48 6.55 -5.46 9.51
CA SER A 48 7.39 -5.75 10.68
C SER A 48 8.46 -4.68 10.91
N ILE A 49 9.11 -4.20 9.85
CA ILE A 49 10.11 -3.12 9.94
C ILE A 49 9.44 -1.81 10.36
N SER A 50 8.23 -1.52 9.86
CA SER A 50 7.52 -0.28 10.21
C SER A 50 7.11 -0.18 11.67
N GLU A 51 7.10 -1.30 12.41
CA GLU A 51 6.84 -1.37 13.84
C GLU A 51 8.11 -1.22 14.70
N LEU A 52 9.30 -1.21 14.09
CA LEU A 52 10.55 -0.98 14.79
C LEU A 52 10.67 0.47 15.29
N PRO A 53 11.53 0.72 16.31
CA PRO A 53 11.88 2.07 16.75
C PRO A 53 12.32 2.99 15.60
N ASP A 54 12.07 4.30 15.75
CA ASP A 54 12.37 5.30 14.73
C ASP A 54 13.82 5.24 14.22
N ASP A 55 14.79 5.10 15.13
CA ASP A 55 16.21 5.00 14.80
C ASP A 55 16.52 3.78 13.95
N GLU A 56 15.94 2.62 14.27
CA GLU A 56 16.10 1.39 13.49
C GLU A 56 15.50 1.52 12.07
N ARG A 57 14.31 2.14 11.96
CA ARG A 57 13.66 2.39 10.66
C ARG A 57 14.49 3.30 9.75
N HIS A 58 15.09 4.34 10.33
CA HIS A 58 15.97 5.24 9.57
C HIS A 58 17.27 4.54 9.18
N SER A 59 17.89 3.76 10.07
CA SER A 59 19.09 2.96 9.75
C SER A 59 18.83 2.03 8.57
N TYR A 60 17.71 1.31 8.57
CA TYR A 60 17.32 0.43 7.47
C TYR A 60 17.16 1.17 6.14
N LEU A 61 16.53 2.36 6.15
CA LEU A 61 16.37 3.18 4.96
C LEU A 61 17.71 3.72 4.43
N ASP A 62 18.64 4.06 5.31
CA ASP A 62 19.98 4.53 4.93
C ASP A 62 20.80 3.39 4.31
N GLU A 63 20.74 2.19 4.90
CA GLU A 63 21.37 0.98 4.36
C GLU A 63 20.87 0.69 2.93
N ILE A 64 19.54 0.66 2.72
CA ILE A 64 18.97 0.45 1.39
C ILE A 64 19.33 1.58 0.43
N THR A 65 19.32 2.83 0.88
CA THR A 65 19.72 3.97 0.03
C THR A 65 21.16 3.78 -0.47
N SER A 66 22.03 3.22 0.37
CA SER A 66 23.44 3.02 0.04
C SER A 66 23.70 1.92 -1.00
N THR A 67 22.77 0.96 -1.18
CA THR A 67 22.92 -0.11 -2.17
C THR A 67 22.71 0.39 -3.61
N GLY A 68 21.88 1.43 -3.78
CA GLY A 68 21.54 1.97 -5.09
C GLY A 68 20.61 1.07 -5.92
N ASP A 69 19.99 0.06 -5.29
CA ASP A 69 19.09 -0.89 -5.97
C ASP A 69 17.74 -0.27 -6.35
N TYR A 70 17.37 0.83 -5.70
CA TYR A 70 16.07 1.49 -5.86
C TYR A 70 16.24 2.91 -6.38
N ASP A 71 15.34 3.30 -7.28
CA ASP A 71 15.29 4.67 -7.76
C ASP A 71 14.67 5.65 -6.73
N ASN A 72 14.70 6.94 -7.04
CA ASN A 72 14.18 7.97 -6.14
C ASN A 72 12.66 7.84 -5.86
N TYR A 73 11.88 7.33 -6.81
CA TYR A 73 10.45 7.12 -6.64
C TYR A 73 10.16 5.90 -5.75
N GLU A 74 10.90 4.82 -5.97
CA GLU A 74 10.84 3.60 -5.16
C GLU A 74 11.28 3.88 -3.72
N MET A 75 12.36 4.62 -3.53
CA MET A 75 12.82 5.05 -2.21
C MET A 75 11.80 5.95 -1.51
N ALA A 76 11.15 6.86 -2.23
CA ALA A 76 10.09 7.69 -1.67
C ALA A 76 8.87 6.85 -1.24
N ALA A 77 8.53 5.80 -1.99
CA ALA A 77 7.48 4.87 -1.62
C ALA A 77 7.84 4.05 -0.37
N LEU A 78 9.06 3.52 -0.30
CA LEU A 78 9.57 2.78 0.87
C LEU A 78 9.54 3.65 2.14
N ARG A 79 9.98 4.91 2.04
CA ARG A 79 9.91 5.86 3.17
C ARG A 79 8.49 6.04 3.68
N ARG A 80 7.50 6.23 2.80
CA ARG A 80 6.09 6.34 3.20
C ARG A 80 5.58 5.06 3.85
N LEU A 81 5.92 3.90 3.27
CA LEU A 81 5.50 2.61 3.80
C LEU A 81 6.04 2.38 5.22
N LEU A 82 7.30 2.69 5.46
CA LEU A 82 7.98 2.41 6.73
C LEU A 82 7.77 3.48 7.80
N LEU A 83 7.78 4.76 7.43
CA LEU A 83 7.75 5.87 8.38
C LEU A 83 6.33 6.36 8.69
N GLU A 84 5.42 6.31 7.71
CA GLU A 84 4.05 6.83 7.84
C GLU A 84 3.03 5.72 8.18
N GLY A 85 3.50 4.50 8.51
CA GLY A 85 2.64 3.36 8.85
C GLY A 85 1.87 2.77 7.65
N GLY A 86 2.25 3.15 6.43
CA GLY A 86 1.60 2.68 5.21
C GLY A 86 1.70 1.16 5.02
N ALA A 87 2.82 0.56 5.44
CA ALA A 87 3.03 -0.89 5.34
C ALA A 87 2.06 -1.67 6.24
N THR A 88 1.95 -1.32 7.52
CA THR A 88 1.00 -1.95 8.46
C THR A 88 -0.43 -1.81 7.99
N ALA A 89 -0.85 -0.61 7.58
CA ALA A 89 -2.22 -0.36 7.10
C ALA A 89 -2.54 -1.18 5.85
N PHE A 90 -1.60 -1.26 4.90
CA PHE A 90 -1.77 -2.07 3.69
C PHE A 90 -1.81 -3.56 4.01
N LYS A 91 -0.91 -4.05 4.88
CA LYS A 91 -0.85 -5.45 5.28
C LYS A 91 -2.14 -5.90 5.97
N HIS A 92 -2.66 -5.09 6.88
CA HIS A 92 -3.93 -5.35 7.55
C HIS A 92 -5.08 -5.50 6.54
N LEU A 93 -5.14 -4.64 5.52
CA LEU A 93 -6.15 -4.75 4.45
C LEU A 93 -6.01 -6.07 3.68
N VAL A 94 -4.80 -6.47 3.31
CA VAL A 94 -4.56 -7.74 2.62
C VAL A 94 -4.95 -8.93 3.48
N ASP A 95 -4.61 -8.92 4.78
CA ASP A 95 -4.95 -9.99 5.72
C ASP A 95 -6.47 -10.16 5.86
N VAL A 96 -7.21 -9.06 6.04
CA VAL A 96 -8.69 -9.09 6.11
C VAL A 96 -9.29 -9.73 4.86
N VAL A 97 -8.81 -9.37 3.66
CA VAL A 97 -9.32 -9.94 2.41
C VAL A 97 -8.97 -11.42 2.29
N ARG A 98 -7.76 -11.81 2.72
CA ARG A 98 -7.32 -13.21 2.74
C ARG A 98 -8.19 -14.06 3.67
N ASP A 99 -8.45 -13.57 4.87
CA ASP A 99 -9.30 -14.26 5.84
C ASP A 99 -10.74 -14.43 5.32
N ILE A 100 -11.28 -13.41 4.64
CA ILE A 100 -12.60 -13.51 3.99
C ILE A 100 -12.60 -14.62 2.93
N ARG A 101 -11.59 -14.68 2.06
CA ARG A 101 -11.48 -15.73 1.02
C ARG A 101 -11.40 -17.13 1.63
N ILE A 102 -10.56 -17.31 2.64
CA ILE A 102 -10.39 -18.61 3.32
C ILE A 102 -11.72 -19.07 3.95
N ASN A 103 -12.42 -18.18 4.66
CA ASN A 103 -13.70 -18.54 5.28
C ASN A 103 -14.75 -18.91 4.22
N GLN A 104 -14.79 -18.19 3.09
CA GLN A 104 -15.69 -18.52 1.98
C GLN A 104 -15.37 -19.89 1.35
N GLU A 105 -14.08 -20.23 1.19
CA GLU A 105 -13.65 -21.53 0.69
C GLU A 105 -14.03 -22.66 1.66
N ILE A 106 -13.85 -22.45 2.97
CA ILE A 106 -14.28 -23.41 4.01
C ILE A 106 -15.79 -23.63 3.96
N ASP A 107 -16.58 -22.55 3.91
CA ASP A 107 -18.04 -22.65 3.85
C ASP A 107 -18.52 -23.43 2.62
N GLN A 108 -17.86 -23.24 1.47
CA GLN A 108 -18.16 -23.99 0.24
C GLN A 108 -17.83 -25.48 0.37
N LEU A 109 -16.74 -25.83 1.05
CA LEU A 109 -16.35 -27.22 1.29
C LEU A 109 -17.28 -27.92 2.30
N ILE A 110 -17.83 -27.18 3.26
CA ILE A 110 -18.79 -27.72 4.25
C ILE A 110 -20.20 -27.86 3.65
N ALA A 111 -20.57 -26.98 2.73
CA ALA A 111 -21.87 -27.01 2.06
C ALA A 111 -21.97 -28.03 0.90
N ALA A 112 -20.84 -28.60 0.47
CA ALA A 112 -20.73 -29.62 -0.58
C ALA A 112 -20.83 -31.05 -0.01
#